data_AF-A0A969EQC1-F1
#
_entry.id   AF-A0A969EQC1-F1
#
_cell.length_a   1.000
_cell.length_b   1.000
_cell.length_c   1.000
_cell.angle_alpha   90.00
_cell.angle_beta   90.00
_cell.angle_gamma   90.00
#
_symmetry.space_group_name_H-M   'P 1'
#
loop_
_entity.id
_entity.type
_entity.pdbx_description
1 polymer ?
#
loop_
_entity_poly.entity_id
_entity_poly.type
_entity_poly.pdbx_seq_one_letter_code
_entity_poly.pdbx_strand_id
1 'polypeptide(L)'
;MSDRVKEILSWYKSDNAGVLNNLSRILMQGRLSGTGKMIILPVDQGFEHGPARSFAPNPAGYNPHYHFQLAVDAGLNAYAAPLGFIEAGAVEFAGQIPTILKVNNHDVLHDEVNPMGAQTATVEDALRLGCVGVGYTIYPGTVDRRF
;
A
#
# COMPACT_ATOMS: atom_id res chain seq x y z
N MET A 1 -16.72 5.10 15.70
CA MET A 1 -16.90 4.30 14.46
C MET A 1 -18.32 4.44 13.99
N SER A 2 -18.54 4.82 12.72
CA SER A 2 -19.88 5.03 12.17
C SER A 2 -20.65 3.73 11.97
N ASP A 3 -21.98 3.81 11.86
CA ASP A 3 -22.81 2.62 11.64
C ASP A 3 -22.55 1.99 10.27
N ARG A 4 -22.23 2.79 9.25
CA ARG A 4 -21.83 2.29 7.93
C ARG A 4 -20.54 1.46 7.99
N VAL A 5 -19.54 1.90 8.77
CA VAL A 5 -18.30 1.13 8.93
C VAL A 5 -18.55 -0.16 9.74
N LYS A 6 -19.38 -0.11 10.79
CA LYS A 6 -19.78 -1.33 11.53
C LYS A 6 -20.47 -2.36 10.62
N GLU A 7 -21.36 -1.89 9.74
CA GLU A 7 -22.02 -2.74 8.75
C GLU A 7 -21.02 -3.41 7.81
N ILE A 8 -20.06 -2.65 7.25
CA ILE A 8 -19.00 -3.19 6.39
C ILE A 8 -18.19 -4.26 7.13
N LEU A 9 -17.74 -3.97 8.36
CA LEU A 9 -16.96 -4.92 9.16
C LEU A 9 -17.76 -6.19 9.50
N SER A 10 -19.10 -6.11 9.53
CA SER A 10 -19.95 -7.26 9.76
C SER A 10 -19.91 -8.32 8.64
N TRP A 11 -19.43 -7.95 7.45
CA TRP A 11 -19.24 -8.88 6.31
C TRP A 11 -17.96 -9.70 6.42
N TYR A 12 -17.04 -9.33 7.32
CA TYR A 12 -15.73 -9.95 7.51
C TYR A 12 -15.66 -10.69 8.86
N LYS A 13 -16.79 -11.15 9.41
CA LYS A 13 -16.85 -11.83 10.73
C LYS A 13 -16.03 -13.12 10.82
N SER A 14 -15.68 -13.72 9.68
CA SER A 14 -14.80 -14.88 9.63
C SER A 14 -13.31 -14.54 9.82
N ASP A 15 -12.94 -13.27 9.65
CA ASP A 15 -11.56 -12.82 9.84
C ASP A 15 -11.22 -12.61 11.31
N ASN A 16 -9.93 -12.64 11.62
CA ASN A 16 -9.46 -12.38 12.98
C ASN A 16 -9.58 -10.89 13.37
N ALA A 17 -9.57 -10.63 14.67
CA ALA A 17 -9.71 -9.27 15.22
C ALA A 17 -8.63 -8.30 14.71
N GLY A 18 -7.41 -8.76 14.43
CA GLY A 18 -6.33 -7.93 13.88
C GLY A 18 -6.67 -7.39 12.49
N VAL A 19 -7.20 -8.24 11.62
CA VAL A 19 -7.66 -7.85 10.27
C VAL A 19 -8.79 -6.83 10.36
N LEU A 20 -9.81 -7.09 11.19
CA LEU A 20 -10.93 -6.17 11.40
C LEU A 20 -10.48 -4.82 11.97
N ASN A 21 -9.51 -4.83 12.89
CA ASN A 21 -8.92 -3.60 13.44
C ASN A 21 -8.17 -2.80 12.37
N ASN A 22 -7.41 -3.46 11.50
CA ASN A 22 -6.71 -2.79 10.41
C ASN A 22 -7.67 -2.22 9.35
N LEU A 23 -8.71 -2.96 8.98
CA LEU A 23 -9.78 -2.44 8.11
C LEU A 23 -10.48 -1.22 8.72
N SER A 24 -10.78 -1.29 10.02
CA SER A 24 -11.36 -0.16 10.77
C SER A 24 -10.44 1.06 10.76
N ARG A 25 -9.12 0.86 11.00
CA ARG A 25 -8.12 1.94 10.95
C ARG A 25 -8.12 2.67 9.61
N ILE A 26 -8.15 1.94 8.49
CA ILE A 26 -8.18 2.55 7.15
C ILE A 26 -9.53 3.25 6.89
N LEU A 27 -10.65 2.60 7.18
CA LEU A 27 -12.01 3.15 6.93
C LEU A 27 -12.35 4.37 7.80
N MET A 28 -11.68 4.51 8.94
CA MET A 28 -11.83 5.64 9.86
C MET A 28 -10.74 6.70 9.68
N GLN A 29 -9.88 6.58 8.68
CA GLN A 29 -8.82 7.56 8.39
C GLN A 29 -9.28 8.63 7.38
N GLY A 30 -8.73 9.83 7.52
CA GLY A 30 -8.76 10.85 6.47
C GLY A 30 -10.12 11.50 6.23
N ARG A 31 -10.27 12.20 5.10
CA ARG A 31 -11.47 12.96 4.73
C ARG A 31 -12.70 12.09 4.52
N LEU A 32 -12.50 10.83 4.15
CA LEU A 32 -13.59 9.86 3.96
C LEU A 32 -13.87 9.01 5.22
N SER A 33 -13.29 9.37 6.36
CA SER A 33 -13.50 8.67 7.63
C SER A 33 -14.97 8.43 7.93
N GLY A 34 -15.33 7.18 8.22
CA GLY A 34 -16.69 6.82 8.62
C GLY A 34 -17.71 6.77 7.48
N THR A 35 -17.34 7.17 6.25
CA THR A 35 -18.26 7.11 5.10
C THR A 35 -18.42 5.69 4.54
N GLY A 36 -17.49 4.78 4.88
CA GLY A 36 -17.39 3.45 4.27
C GLY A 36 -16.72 3.44 2.89
N LYS A 37 -16.15 4.58 2.45
CA LYS A 37 -15.36 4.71 1.22
C LYS A 37 -13.89 4.94 1.57
N MET A 38 -13.00 4.58 0.66
CA MET A 38 -11.55 4.74 0.83
C MET A 38 -10.92 5.33 -0.42
N ILE A 39 -9.92 6.20 -0.24
CA ILE A 39 -8.97 6.59 -1.26
C ILE A 39 -7.59 6.23 -0.73
N ILE A 40 -6.86 5.42 -1.49
CA ILE A 40 -5.50 4.96 -1.18
C ILE A 40 -4.58 5.57 -2.22
N LEU A 41 -3.41 6.05 -1.82
CA LEU A 41 -2.37 6.50 -2.75
C LEU A 41 -1.39 5.35 -3.00
N PRO A 42 -1.48 4.65 -4.14
CA PRO A 42 -0.45 3.70 -4.55
C PRO A 42 0.72 4.42 -5.23
N VAL A 43 1.95 4.17 -4.77
CA VAL A 43 3.17 4.63 -5.42
C VAL A 43 4.18 3.49 -5.46
N ASP A 44 4.10 2.67 -6.50
CA ASP A 44 5.07 1.64 -6.85
C ASP A 44 5.72 1.88 -8.23
N GLN A 45 5.24 2.86 -9.01
CA GLN A 45 5.73 3.10 -10.37
C GLN A 45 7.21 3.44 -10.46
N GLY A 46 7.79 4.09 -9.44
CA GLY A 46 9.23 4.42 -9.43
C GLY A 46 10.11 3.17 -9.39
N PHE A 47 9.59 2.08 -8.82
CA PHE A 47 10.23 0.78 -8.78
C PHE A 47 10.01 0.03 -10.09
N GLU A 48 8.77 0.03 -10.62
CA GLU A 48 8.41 -0.76 -11.81
C GLU A 48 8.84 -0.12 -13.13
N HIS A 49 8.97 1.20 -13.20
CA HIS A 49 9.21 1.93 -14.46
C HIS A 49 10.47 2.80 -14.42
N GLY A 50 11.16 2.82 -13.28
CA GLY A 50 12.34 3.63 -13.03
C GLY A 50 12.00 5.05 -12.57
N PRO A 51 12.79 5.61 -11.64
CA PRO A 51 12.46 6.86 -10.95
C PRO A 51 12.41 8.07 -11.88
N ALA A 52 13.27 8.11 -12.90
CA ALA A 52 13.28 9.22 -13.86
C ALA A 52 12.00 9.27 -14.70
N ARG A 53 11.55 8.12 -15.20
CA ARG A 53 10.31 8.03 -15.98
C ARG A 53 9.09 8.42 -15.14
N SER A 54 9.10 8.05 -13.86
CA SER A 54 7.98 8.32 -12.95
C SER A 54 7.96 9.73 -12.38
N PHE A 55 9.12 10.30 -12.04
CA PHE A 55 9.20 11.50 -11.20
C PHE A 55 9.88 12.70 -11.87
N ALA A 56 10.48 12.57 -13.05
CA ALA A 56 11.01 13.75 -13.77
C ALA A 56 9.98 14.87 -13.99
N PRO A 57 8.69 14.58 -14.30
CA PRO A 57 7.68 15.64 -14.42
C PRO A 57 7.34 16.34 -13.10
N ASN A 58 7.65 15.73 -11.96
CA ASN A 58 7.43 16.30 -10.63
C ASN A 58 8.64 15.99 -9.71
N PRO A 59 9.69 16.83 -9.74
CA PRO A 59 10.95 16.55 -9.05
C PRO A 59 10.84 16.31 -7.54
N ALA A 60 9.82 16.84 -6.87
CA ALA A 60 9.59 16.54 -5.45
C ALA A 60 9.34 15.04 -5.21
N GLY A 61 8.79 14.33 -6.21
CA GLY A 61 8.49 12.90 -6.16
C GLY A 61 9.70 11.98 -6.09
N TYR A 62 10.93 12.49 -6.32
CA TYR A 62 12.16 11.73 -6.04
C TYR A 62 12.41 11.54 -4.54
N ASN A 63 11.87 12.43 -3.70
CA ASN A 63 11.94 12.26 -2.25
C ASN A 63 10.82 11.30 -1.80
N PRO A 64 11.12 10.15 -1.17
CA PRO A 64 10.08 9.24 -0.70
C PRO A 64 9.12 9.88 0.33
N HIS A 65 9.59 10.85 1.13
CA HIS A 65 8.74 11.57 2.10
C HIS A 65 7.65 12.42 1.44
N TYR A 66 7.87 12.87 0.21
CA TYR A 66 6.88 13.65 -0.54
C TYR A 66 5.55 12.90 -0.65
N HIS A 67 5.60 11.58 -0.89
CA HIS A 67 4.39 10.78 -1.08
C HIS A 67 3.61 10.56 0.22
N PHE A 68 4.32 10.41 1.34
CA PHE A 68 3.70 10.40 2.67
C PHE A 68 3.00 11.72 2.96
N GLN A 69 3.72 12.84 2.81
CA GLN A 69 3.17 14.17 3.07
C GLN A 69 1.97 14.46 2.17
N LEU A 70 2.05 14.10 0.90
CA LEU A 70 0.94 14.22 -0.05
C LEU A 70 -0.30 13.44 0.43
N ALA A 71 -0.13 12.20 0.90
CA ALA A 71 -1.23 11.39 1.41
C ALA A 71 -1.86 11.98 2.68
N VAL A 72 -1.04 12.53 3.58
CA VAL A 72 -1.49 13.19 4.81
C VAL A 72 -2.26 14.48 4.47
N ASP A 73 -1.68 15.37 3.66
CA ASP A 73 -2.28 16.66 3.28
C ASP A 73 -3.57 16.50 2.48
N ALA A 74 -3.62 15.48 1.62
CA ALA A 74 -4.82 15.12 0.88
C ALA A 74 -5.87 14.39 1.75
N GLY A 75 -5.54 14.06 3.00
CA GLY A 75 -6.42 13.38 3.94
C GLY A 75 -6.89 12.03 3.40
N LEU A 76 -5.97 11.24 2.87
CA LEU A 76 -6.26 9.93 2.30
C LEU A 76 -6.42 8.87 3.40
N ASN A 77 -6.97 7.71 3.03
CA ASN A 77 -7.21 6.61 3.96
C ASN A 77 -5.95 5.77 4.21
N ALA A 78 -5.08 5.62 3.21
CA ALA A 78 -3.81 4.91 3.33
C ALA A 78 -2.82 5.31 2.22
N TYR A 79 -1.55 4.98 2.45
CA TYR A 79 -0.48 5.06 1.48
C TYR A 79 0.09 3.65 1.21
N ALA A 80 0.24 3.26 -0.05
CA ALA A 80 0.75 1.94 -0.44
C ALA A 80 2.02 2.08 -1.27
N ALA A 81 3.11 1.45 -0.87
CA ALA A 81 4.40 1.55 -1.57
C ALA A 81 5.36 0.38 -1.29
N PRO A 82 6.41 0.21 -2.12
CA PRO A 82 7.46 -0.80 -1.91
C PRO A 82 8.29 -0.55 -0.65
N LEU A 83 9.06 -1.57 -0.24
CA LEU A 83 9.83 -1.58 1.02
C LEU A 83 10.63 -0.31 1.27
N GLY A 84 11.54 0.06 0.35
CA GLY A 84 12.41 1.22 0.55
C GLY A 84 11.66 2.55 0.70
N PHE A 85 10.50 2.70 0.06
CA PHE A 85 9.67 3.90 0.20
C PHE A 85 9.04 3.94 1.59
N ILE A 86 8.47 2.82 2.05
CA ILE A 86 7.88 2.74 3.39
C ILE A 86 8.96 2.93 4.47
N GLU A 87 10.11 2.27 4.36
CA GLU A 87 11.21 2.39 5.32
C GLU A 87 11.72 3.81 5.49
N ALA A 88 11.75 4.60 4.40
CA ALA A 88 12.21 5.98 4.46
C ALA A 88 11.35 6.87 5.36
N GLY A 89 10.03 6.61 5.46
CA GLY A 89 9.07 7.48 6.16
C GLY A 89 8.34 6.85 7.35
N ALA A 90 8.43 5.53 7.57
CA ALA A 90 7.58 4.82 8.53
C ALA A 90 7.63 5.39 9.96
N VAL A 91 8.81 5.82 10.43
CA VAL A 91 8.99 6.38 11.77
C VAL A 91 8.47 7.82 11.85
N GLU A 92 8.77 8.65 10.86
CA GLU A 92 8.42 10.09 10.85
C GLU A 92 6.91 10.30 10.70
N PHE A 93 6.26 9.46 9.89
CA PHE A 93 4.82 9.52 9.62
C PHE A 93 4.00 8.55 10.49
N ALA A 94 4.62 7.99 11.54
CA ALA A 94 3.97 7.05 12.44
C ALA A 94 2.67 7.65 13.03
N GLY A 95 1.56 6.92 12.86
CA GLY A 95 0.24 7.35 13.34
C GLY A 95 -0.44 8.43 12.50
N GLN A 96 0.23 9.03 11.52
CA GLN A 96 -0.34 10.08 10.66
C GLN A 96 -1.14 9.49 9.50
N ILE A 97 -0.67 8.39 8.92
CA ILE A 97 -1.30 7.69 7.79
C ILE A 97 -1.09 6.18 7.91
N PRO A 98 -2.13 5.34 7.73
CA PRO A 98 -1.96 3.89 7.59
C PRO A 98 -1.15 3.55 6.33
N THR A 99 -0.22 2.62 6.45
CA THR A 99 0.62 2.17 5.34
C THR A 99 0.32 0.73 4.92
N ILE A 100 0.44 0.46 3.62
CA ILE A 100 0.28 -0.86 3.03
C ILE A 100 1.59 -1.21 2.30
N LEU A 101 2.27 -2.27 2.71
CA LEU A 101 3.52 -2.66 2.08
C LEU A 101 3.27 -3.43 0.78
N LYS A 102 3.72 -2.88 -0.35
CA LYS A 102 3.77 -3.63 -1.61
C LYS A 102 4.96 -4.59 -1.56
N VAL A 103 4.68 -5.90 -1.51
CA VAL A 103 5.72 -6.92 -1.25
C VAL A 103 6.28 -7.58 -2.51
N ASN A 104 5.68 -7.31 -3.66
CA ASN A 104 6.20 -7.72 -4.96
C ASN A 104 5.94 -6.65 -6.02
N ASN A 105 6.74 -6.68 -7.07
CA ASN A 105 6.66 -5.71 -8.16
C ASN A 105 6.87 -6.42 -9.49
N HIS A 106 6.33 -5.85 -10.55
CA HIS A 106 6.76 -6.21 -11.89
C HIS A 106 8.21 -5.76 -12.10
N ASP A 107 8.99 -6.53 -12.86
CA ASP A 107 10.27 -6.09 -13.37
C ASP A 107 10.18 -5.87 -14.88
N VAL A 108 11.00 -4.96 -15.39
CA VAL A 108 11.04 -4.56 -16.81
C VAL A 108 12.24 -5.16 -17.53
N LEU A 109 12.89 -6.17 -16.94
CA LEU A 109 14.12 -6.73 -17.49
C LEU A 109 13.84 -7.60 -18.73
N HIS A 110 12.61 -8.08 -18.90
CA HIS A 110 12.22 -8.96 -19.99
C HIS A 110 10.83 -8.63 -20.56
N ASP A 111 10.64 -8.83 -21.87
CA ASP A 111 9.32 -8.86 -22.51
C ASP A 111 8.68 -10.21 -22.18
N GLU A 112 7.63 -10.22 -21.35
CA GLU A 112 7.14 -11.47 -20.78
C GLU A 112 5.71 -11.81 -21.21
N VAL A 113 5.59 -12.85 -22.04
CA VAL A 113 4.33 -13.56 -22.29
C VAL A 113 3.79 -14.19 -20.99
N ASN A 114 4.67 -14.43 -20.01
CA ASN A 114 4.36 -15.02 -18.70
C ASN A 114 4.99 -14.18 -17.56
N PRO A 115 4.40 -13.03 -17.19
CA PRO A 115 5.00 -12.13 -16.20
C PRO A 115 5.15 -12.78 -14.81
N MET A 116 6.34 -12.71 -14.22
CA MET A 116 6.59 -13.22 -12.87
C MET A 116 7.22 -12.17 -11.93
N GLY A 117 6.40 -11.29 -11.35
CA GLY A 117 6.91 -10.17 -10.54
C GLY A 117 7.68 -10.59 -9.28
N ALA A 118 8.94 -10.17 -9.13
CA ALA A 118 9.84 -10.49 -8.00
C ALA A 118 9.24 -10.16 -6.62
N GLN A 119 9.39 -11.07 -5.65
CA GLN A 119 9.08 -10.76 -4.25
C GLN A 119 10.25 -9.97 -3.66
N THR A 120 9.96 -8.76 -3.21
CA THR A 120 10.95 -7.77 -2.77
C THR A 120 10.87 -7.49 -1.28
N ALA A 121 9.83 -7.99 -0.60
CA ALA A 121 9.67 -7.89 0.86
C ALA A 121 8.84 -9.06 1.42
N THR A 122 8.79 -9.14 2.75
CA THR A 122 8.08 -10.17 3.50
C THR A 122 6.93 -9.59 4.33
N VAL A 123 6.07 -10.46 4.85
CA VAL A 123 5.07 -10.05 5.85
C VAL A 123 5.75 -9.60 7.16
N GLU A 124 6.91 -10.16 7.49
CA GLU A 124 7.69 -9.75 8.66
C GLU A 124 8.16 -8.30 8.53
N ASP A 125 8.54 -7.86 7.32
CA ASP A 125 8.84 -6.44 7.06
C ASP A 125 7.62 -5.54 7.29
N ALA A 126 6.44 -5.95 6.82
CA ALA A 126 5.20 -5.20 7.03
C ALA A 126 4.88 -5.05 8.54
N LEU A 127 5.08 -6.13 9.31
CA LEU A 127 4.89 -6.11 10.76
C LEU A 127 5.92 -5.21 11.45
N ARG A 128 7.20 -5.35 11.09
CA ARG A 128 8.32 -4.52 11.60
C ARG A 128 8.07 -3.03 11.37
N LEU A 129 7.50 -2.67 10.22
CA LEU A 129 7.20 -1.29 9.83
C LEU A 129 5.84 -0.79 10.31
N GLY A 130 5.03 -1.64 10.96
CA GLY A 130 3.72 -1.27 11.47
C GLY A 130 2.66 -1.07 10.38
N CYS A 131 2.84 -1.65 9.20
CA CYS A 131 1.86 -1.59 8.12
C CYS A 131 0.54 -2.27 8.52
N VAL A 132 -0.57 -1.72 8.03
CA VAL A 132 -1.91 -2.27 8.27
C VAL A 132 -2.29 -3.37 7.29
N GLY A 133 -1.50 -3.58 6.24
CA GLY A 133 -1.69 -4.64 5.27
C GLY A 133 -0.53 -4.77 4.30
N VAL A 134 -0.66 -5.73 3.39
CA VAL A 134 0.26 -5.96 2.28
C VAL A 134 -0.48 -5.91 0.95
N GLY A 135 0.18 -5.40 -0.08
CA GLY A 135 -0.26 -5.45 -1.46
C GLY A 135 0.58 -6.46 -2.24
N TYR A 136 -0.08 -7.31 -3.04
CA TYR A 136 0.57 -8.30 -3.88
C TYR A 136 -0.04 -8.31 -5.28
N THR A 137 0.77 -8.12 -6.32
CA THR A 137 0.35 -8.28 -7.72
C THR A 137 0.32 -9.77 -8.07
N ILE A 138 -0.82 -10.24 -8.57
CA ILE A 138 -0.97 -11.58 -9.14
C ILE A 138 -1.21 -11.47 -10.64
N TYR A 139 -0.69 -12.41 -11.42
CA TYR A 139 -0.92 -12.52 -12.86
C TYR A 139 -1.65 -13.83 -13.17
N PRO A 140 -2.99 -13.86 -13.07
CA PRO A 140 -3.76 -15.06 -13.40
C PRO A 140 -3.53 -15.49 -14.86
N GLY A 141 -3.36 -16.80 -15.08
CA GLY A 141 -3.17 -17.36 -16.42
C GLY A 141 -1.71 -17.43 -16.89
N THR A 142 -0.76 -17.00 -16.06
CA THR A 142 0.67 -17.28 -16.30
C THR A 142 0.99 -18.75 -16.06
N VAL A 143 1.97 -19.29 -16.78
CA VAL A 143 2.36 -20.71 -16.67
C VAL A 143 3.02 -21.05 -15.35
N ASP A 144 3.63 -20.06 -14.70
CA ASP A 144 4.42 -20.25 -13.49
C ASP A 144 3.59 -19.99 -12.22
N ARG A 145 3.83 -20.81 -11.19
CA ARG A 145 3.16 -20.71 -9.89
C ARG A 145 4.21 -20.55 -8.80
N ARG A 146 4.03 -19.57 -7.91
CA ARG A 146 4.84 -19.47 -6.69
C ARG A 146 4.32 -20.43 -5.64
N PHE A 147 5.21 -21.30 -5.17
CA PHE A 147 5.02 -22.20 -4.03
C PHE A 147 5.93 -21.77 -2.90
#